data_AF-A0A1Q9YLE6-F1
#
_entry.id   AF-A0A1Q9YLE6-F1
#
_cell.length_a   1.000
_cell.length_b   1.000
_cell.length_c   1.000
_cell.angle_alpha   90.00
_cell.angle_beta   90.00
_cell.angle_gamma   90.00
#
_symmetry.space_group_name_H-M   'P 1'
#
loop_
_entity.id
_entity.type
_entity.pdbx_description
1 polymer ?
#
loop_
_entity_poly.entity_id
_entity_poly.type
_entity_poly.pdbx_seq_one_letter_code
_entity_poly.pdbx_strand_id
1 'polypeptide(L)'
;MTDIRREITFAELPDPVQQTVLQWIRSRLRSVPWTNRHVTTYGLLDSIDRDTGIAISATQLNQALVQSGFRALQTDSVRDPAQLAWNWNISIRSPYFSMHRR
;
A
#
# COMPACT_ATOMS: atom_id res chain seq x y z
N MET A 1 33.50 12.64 -4.55
CA MET A 1 32.13 13.00 -4.94
C MET A 1 31.26 11.79 -4.66
N THR A 2 30.47 11.83 -3.58
CA THR A 2 29.46 10.79 -3.32
C THR A 2 28.32 11.00 -4.30
N ASP A 3 28.23 10.12 -5.29
CA ASP A 3 27.08 10.01 -6.18
C ASP A 3 25.84 9.68 -5.33
N ILE A 4 25.05 10.70 -5.01
CA ILE A 4 23.76 10.51 -4.36
C ILE A 4 22.86 9.90 -5.42
N ARG A 5 22.82 8.57 -5.48
CA ARG A 5 21.85 7.84 -6.30
C ARG A 5 20.46 8.29 -5.90
N ARG A 6 19.85 9.14 -6.74
CA ARG A 6 18.47 9.59 -6.57
C ARG A 6 17.56 8.36 -6.60
N GLU A 7 16.80 8.14 -5.54
CA GLU A 7 15.76 7.12 -5.53
C GLU A 7 14.70 7.50 -6.57
N ILE A 8 14.41 6.58 -7.49
CA ILE A 8 13.35 6.75 -8.49
C ILE A 8 12.02 6.75 -7.78
N THR A 9 11.22 7.80 -7.98
CA THR A 9 9.87 7.90 -7.41
C THR A 9 8.88 7.05 -8.19
N PHE A 10 7.73 6.75 -7.59
CA PHE A 10 6.68 5.94 -8.22
C PHE A 10 6.19 6.55 -9.54
N ALA A 11 6.10 7.88 -9.61
CA ALA A 11 5.69 8.61 -10.82
C ALA A 11 6.74 8.54 -11.96
N GLU A 12 7.98 8.16 -11.65
CA GLU A 12 9.07 7.98 -12.61
C GLU A 12 9.17 6.52 -13.10
N LEU A 13 8.34 5.59 -12.59
CA LEU A 13 8.27 4.22 -13.09
C LEU A 13 7.58 4.16 -14.46
N PRO A 14 7.82 3.14 -15.30
CA PRO A 14 7.08 2.97 -16.55
C PRO A 14 5.56 2.92 -16.31
N ASP A 15 4.77 3.56 -17.18
CA ASP A 15 3.31 3.60 -17.05
C ASP A 15 2.66 2.22 -16.83
N PRO A 16 3.05 1.13 -17.54
CA PRO A 16 2.48 -0.19 -17.29
C PRO A 16 2.74 -0.71 -15.87
N VAL A 17 3.91 -0.39 -15.30
CA VAL A 17 4.28 -0.74 -13.93
C VAL A 17 3.41 0.03 -12.94
N GLN A 18 3.28 1.34 -13.14
CA GLN A 18 2.43 2.18 -12.29
C GLN A 18 0.98 1.68 -12.30
N GLN A 19 0.41 1.45 -13.49
CA GLN A 19 -0.97 0.99 -13.63
C GLN A 19 -1.19 -0.37 -12.97
N THR A 20 -0.26 -1.31 -13.13
CA THR A 20 -0.37 -2.64 -12.52
C THR A 20 -0.37 -2.56 -10.98
N VAL A 21 0.56 -1.79 -10.40
CA VAL A 21 0.62 -1.60 -8.95
C VAL A 21 -0.63 -0.88 -8.42
N LEU A 22 -1.09 0.17 -9.10
CA LEU A 22 -2.31 0.90 -8.70
C LEU A 22 -3.56 0.02 -8.80
N GLN A 23 -3.69 -0.80 -9.84
CA GLN A 23 -4.79 -1.75 -9.99
C GLN A 23 -4.74 -2.82 -8.89
N TRP A 24 -3.55 -3.34 -8.56
CA TRP A 24 -3.38 -4.28 -7.45
C TRP A 24 -3.81 -3.64 -6.12
N ILE A 25 -3.33 -2.43 -5.81
CA ILE A 25 -3.68 -1.70 -4.58
C ILE A 25 -5.20 -1.52 -4.47
N ARG A 26 -5.85 -1.04 -5.53
CA ARG A 26 -7.30 -0.77 -5.53
C ARG A 26 -8.14 -2.04 -5.44
N SER A 27 -7.66 -3.15 -6.01
CA SER A 27 -8.39 -4.43 -6.00
C SER A 27 -8.19 -5.21 -4.71
N ARG A 28 -6.98 -5.15 -4.12
CA ARG A 28 -6.59 -5.96 -2.97
C ARG A 28 -6.74 -5.23 -1.65
N LEU A 29 -6.50 -3.93 -1.60
CA LEU A 29 -6.47 -3.23 -0.31
C LEU A 29 -7.84 -2.63 0.02
N ARG A 30 -8.12 -2.55 1.31
CA ARG A 30 -9.23 -1.77 1.86
C ARG A 30 -8.77 -1.08 3.15
N SER A 31 -9.31 0.10 3.42
CA SER A 31 -9.21 0.69 4.74
C SER A 31 -10.09 -0.10 5.73
N VAL A 32 -9.61 -0.22 6.96
CA VAL A 32 -10.36 -0.79 8.08
C VAL A 32 -10.30 0.17 9.28
N PRO A 33 -11.35 0.23 10.12
CA PRO A 33 -11.43 1.23 11.19
C PRO A 33 -10.60 0.86 12.43
N TRP A 34 -9.85 -0.24 12.38
CA TRP A 34 -8.98 -0.70 13.45
C TRP A 34 -7.59 -1.05 12.94
N THR A 35 -6.69 -1.12 13.92
CA THR A 35 -5.31 -1.53 13.74
C THR A 35 -5.17 -3.04 13.48
N ASN A 36 -4.94 -3.41 12.24
CA ASN A 36 -4.51 -4.69 11.70
C ASN A 36 -2.99 -4.89 11.80
N ARG A 37 -2.56 -5.44 12.93
CA ARG A 37 -1.16 -5.83 13.22
C ARG A 37 -0.53 -6.84 12.26
N HIS A 38 -1.31 -7.47 11.38
CA HIS A 38 -0.84 -8.49 10.46
C HIS A 38 -0.42 -7.91 9.10
N VAL A 39 -0.63 -6.61 8.86
CA VAL A 39 -0.24 -5.94 7.62
C VAL A 39 0.92 -5.01 7.91
N THR A 40 2.08 -5.35 7.36
CA THR A 40 3.31 -4.55 7.45
C THR A 40 3.69 -4.03 6.07
N THR A 41 4.47 -2.96 6.02
CA THR A 41 5.03 -2.45 4.75
C THR A 41 5.75 -3.55 3.97
N TYR A 42 6.61 -4.34 4.63
CA TYR A 42 7.31 -5.45 3.99
C TYR A 42 6.35 -6.54 3.50
N GLY A 43 5.29 -6.85 4.26
CA GLY A 43 4.27 -7.80 3.84
C GLY A 43 3.48 -7.33 2.61
N LEU A 44 3.23 -6.02 2.49
CA LEU A 44 2.61 -5.44 1.30
C LEU A 44 3.54 -5.47 0.09
N LEU A 45 4.82 -5.12 0.27
CA LEU A 45 5.84 -5.22 -0.78
C LEU A 45 5.96 -6.65 -1.31
N ASP A 46 6.09 -7.63 -0.41
CA ASP A 46 6.15 -9.05 -0.78
C ASP A 46 4.86 -9.51 -1.49
N SER A 47 3.70 -9.04 -1.05
CA SER A 47 2.43 -9.39 -1.69
C SER A 47 2.30 -8.80 -3.10
N ILE A 48 2.77 -7.58 -3.33
CA ILE A 48 2.79 -6.95 -4.66
C ILE A 48 3.74 -7.71 -5.57
N ASP A 49 4.96 -7.97 -5.12
CA ASP A 49 5.97 -8.69 -5.91
C ASP A 49 5.47 -10.09 -6.26
N ARG A 50 4.95 -10.83 -5.29
CA ARG A 50 4.40 -12.17 -5.52
C ARG A 50 3.24 -12.20 -6.51
N ASP A 51 2.30 -11.25 -6.42
CA ASP A 51 1.09 -11.25 -7.25
C ASP A 51 1.31 -10.63 -8.65
N THR A 52 2.29 -9.73 -8.80
CA THR A 52 2.47 -8.93 -10.02
C THR A 52 3.84 -9.12 -10.69
N GLY A 53 4.82 -9.70 -10.00
CA GLY A 53 6.22 -9.78 -10.43
C GLY A 53 6.95 -8.44 -10.42
N ILE A 54 6.38 -7.42 -9.77
CA ILE A 54 6.93 -6.06 -9.73
C ILE A 54 7.47 -5.78 -8.32
N ALA A 55 8.79 -5.59 -8.24
CA ALA A 55 9.43 -5.07 -7.05
C ALA A 55 9.40 -3.53 -7.05
N ILE A 56 8.86 -2.95 -5.97
CA ILE A 56 8.90 -1.51 -5.69
C ILE A 56 9.53 -1.24 -4.34
N SER A 57 10.04 -0.02 -4.12
CA SER A 57 10.55 0.40 -2.82
C SER A 57 9.42 0.76 -1.84
N ALA A 58 9.73 0.86 -0.54
CA ALA A 58 8.79 1.35 0.45
C ALA A 58 8.34 2.79 0.16
N THR A 59 9.23 3.64 -0.34
CA THR A 59 8.92 5.01 -0.77
C THR A 59 7.91 5.00 -1.92
N GLN A 60 8.14 4.17 -2.93
CA GLN A 60 7.26 4.01 -4.08
C GLN A 60 5.88 3.45 -3.68
N LEU A 61 5.84 2.47 -2.76
CA LEU A 61 4.60 1.94 -2.20
C LEU A 61 3.79 3.05 -1.51
N ASN A 62 4.42 3.86 -0.67
CA ASN A 62 3.73 4.97 0.00
C ASN A 62 3.13 5.96 -1.01
N GLN A 63 3.88 6.31 -2.05
CA GLN A 63 3.38 7.18 -3.12
C GLN A 63 2.20 6.56 -3.89
N ALA A 64 2.28 5.27 -4.23
CA ALA A 64 1.23 4.53 -4.91
C ALA A 64 -0.06 4.42 -4.06
N LEU A 65 0.09 4.26 -2.74
CA LEU A 65 -1.03 4.25 -1.80
C LEU A 65 -1.70 5.64 -1.75
N VAL A 66 -0.93 6.73 -1.63
CA VAL A 66 -1.47 8.11 -1.71
C VAL A 66 -2.24 8.33 -3.01
N GLN A 67 -1.66 7.93 -4.13
CA GLN A 67 -2.31 8.02 -5.45
C GLN A 67 -3.56 7.14 -5.58
N SER A 68 -3.68 6.11 -4.75
CA SER A 68 -4.86 5.24 -4.65
C SER A 68 -5.91 5.74 -3.64
N GLY A 69 -5.70 6.90 -3.02
CA GLY A 69 -6.64 7.53 -2.08
C GLY A 69 -6.40 7.21 -0.61
N PHE A 70 -5.34 6.47 -0.30
CA PHE A 70 -4.94 6.11 1.06
C PHE A 70 -4.05 7.22 1.65
N ARG A 71 -4.38 7.75 2.84
CA ARG A 71 -3.60 8.84 3.46
C ARG A 71 -2.90 8.35 4.73
N ALA A 72 -1.76 8.94 5.08
CA ALA A 72 -1.14 8.68 6.38
C ALA A 72 -2.07 9.13 7.54
N LEU A 73 -2.06 8.41 8.66
CA LEU A 73 -2.71 8.87 9.89
C LEU A 73 -2.02 10.15 10.36
N GLN A 74 -2.78 11.24 10.44
CA GLN A 74 -2.30 12.44 11.10
C GLN A 74 -2.40 12.23 12.60
N THR A 75 -1.36 12.63 13.34
CA THR A 75 -1.20 12.39 14.78
C THR A 75 -2.31 12.99 15.65
N ASP A 76 -3.14 13.89 15.12
CA ASP A 76 -3.93 14.81 15.95
C ASP A 76 -5.36 15.09 15.46
N SER A 77 -6.03 14.18 14.74
CA SER A 77 -7.40 14.47 14.30
C SER A 77 -8.32 13.26 14.28
N VAL A 78 -9.57 13.54 14.65
CA VAL A 78 -10.77 12.70 14.58
C VAL A 78 -10.64 11.65 13.48
N ARG A 79 -10.72 10.35 13.84
CA ARG A 79 -10.53 9.19 12.96
C ARG A 79 -11.32 9.30 11.66
N ASP A 80 -10.71 9.84 10.62
CA ASP A 80 -11.18 9.74 9.24
C ASP A 80 -10.90 8.31 8.76
N PRO A 81 -11.92 7.55 8.29
CA PRO A 81 -11.73 6.20 7.75
C PRO A 81 -10.78 6.13 6.53
N ALA A 82 -10.52 7.25 5.85
CA ALA A 82 -9.55 7.36 4.77
C ALA A 82 -8.10 7.61 5.27
N GLN A 83 -7.93 7.93 6.56
CA GLN A 83 -6.62 8.05 7.20
C GLN A 83 -6.13 6.68 7.71
N LEU A 84 -4.96 6.29 7.22
CA LEU A 84 -4.31 5.04 7.46
C LEU A 84 -3.00 5.27 8.18
N ALA A 85 -2.87 4.72 9.38
CA ALA A 85 -1.53 4.46 9.88
C ALA A 85 -0.97 3.39 8.96
N TRP A 86 0.12 3.71 8.25
CA TRP A 86 0.74 2.86 7.23
C TRP A 86 0.90 1.39 7.65
N ASN A 87 1.02 1.15 8.96
CA ASN A 87 1.27 -0.16 9.55
C ASN A 87 0.05 -0.83 10.18
N TRP A 88 -1.13 -0.21 10.13
CA TRP A 88 -2.20 -0.60 11.05
C TRP A 88 -3.60 -0.53 10.43
N ASN A 89 -4.01 0.43 9.61
CA ASN A 89 -5.45 0.47 9.21
C ASN A 89 -5.76 -0.12 7.82
N ILE A 90 -4.86 -0.95 7.28
CA ILE A 90 -5.01 -1.57 5.95
C ILE A 90 -5.28 -3.08 6.11
N SER A 91 -6.19 -3.62 5.30
CA SER A 91 -6.41 -5.06 5.16
C SER A 91 -6.19 -5.47 3.71
N ILE A 92 -5.40 -6.51 3.49
CA ILE A 92 -5.38 -7.23 2.21
C ILE A 92 -6.67 -8.05 2.14
N ARG A 93 -7.42 -7.94 1.04
CA ARG A 93 -8.52 -8.85 0.68
C ARG A 93 -7.88 -10.19 0.36
N SER A 94 -7.64 -10.97 1.40
CA SER A 94 -7.26 -12.36 1.23
C SER A 94 -8.45 -13.11 0.61
N PRO A 95 -8.27 -13.84 -0.49
CA PRO A 95 -9.31 -14.73 -1.00
C PRO A 95 -9.69 -15.80 0.04
N TYR A 96 -8.78 -16.12 0.98
CA TYR A 96 -8.97 -17.08 2.07
C TYR A 96 -9.71 -16.51 3.29
N PHE A 97 -9.84 -15.19 3.42
CA PHE A 97 -10.65 -14.54 4.46
C PHE A 97 -12.03 -14.12 3.95
N SER A 98 -12.59 -14.87 3.00
CA SER A 98 -14.04 -14.97 2.82
C SER A 98 -14.63 -15.85 3.92
N MET A 99 -14.38 -15.51 5.20
CA MET A 99 -14.98 -16.23 6.32
C MET A 99 -16.43 -15.80 6.47
N HIS A 100 -17.30 -16.80 6.32
CA HIS A 100 -18.75 -16.80 6.38
C HIS A 100 -19.35 -15.76 7.34
N ARG A 101 -20.15 -14.84 6.79
CA ARG A 101 -21.30 -14.33 7.54
C ARG A 101 -22.33 -15.47 7.59
N ARG A 102 -22.46 -16.09 8.76
CA ARG A 102 -23.72 -16.73 9.17
C ARG A 102 -24.50 -15.70 9.98
#